data_AF-A0A2M8R1J1-F1
#
_entry.id   AF-A0A2M8R1J1-F1
#
_cell.length_a   1.000
_cell.length_b   1.000
_cell.length_c   1.000
_cell.angle_alpha   90.00
_cell.angle_beta   90.00
_cell.angle_gamma   90.00
#
_symmetry.space_group_name_H-M   'P 1'
#
loop_
_entity.id
_entity.type
_entity.pdbx_description
1 polymer ?
#
loop_
_entity_poly.entity_id
_entity_poly.type
_entity_poly.pdbx_seq_one_letter_code
_entity_poly.pdbx_strand_id
1 'polypeptide(L)'
;MSPGHIRNTRAMLASPRCGAGTRSGFACSAPAVRGKPRCRMHGGAAGSGAPWGNRNARKHGAFTRERFDERKAIRALLDETRKLLVEMTSAPDASAG
;
A
#
# COMPACT_ATOMS: atom_id res chain seq x y z
N MET A 1 16.40 38.91 -14.33
CA MET A 1 17.33 37.93 -13.72
C MET A 1 18.75 38.41 -14.00
N SER A 2 19.52 38.82 -12.98
CA SER A 2 20.86 39.37 -13.18
C SER A 2 21.85 38.27 -13.60
N PRO A 3 22.72 38.49 -14.61
CA PRO A 3 23.52 37.43 -15.22
C PRO A 3 24.66 36.86 -14.33
N GLY A 4 24.95 37.48 -13.18
CA GLY A 4 26.13 37.18 -12.35
C GLY A 4 25.87 36.47 -11.02
N HIS A 5 24.63 36.07 -10.71
CA HIS A 5 24.37 35.40 -9.43
C HIS A 5 24.78 33.91 -9.47
N ILE A 6 25.88 33.57 -8.77
CA ILE A 6 26.34 32.20 -8.57
C ILE A 6 25.29 31.43 -7.76
N ARG A 7 24.63 30.46 -8.37
CA ARG A 7 23.65 29.61 -7.68
C ARG A 7 24.37 28.48 -6.95
N ASN A 8 24.11 28.32 -5.65
CA ASN A 8 24.53 27.14 -4.91
C ASN A 8 23.61 25.95 -5.26
N THR A 9 23.96 25.19 -6.30
CA THR A 9 23.19 24.02 -6.78
C THR A 9 23.69 22.69 -6.21
N ARG A 10 24.79 22.69 -5.44
CA ARG A 10 25.45 21.46 -4.96
C ARG A 10 24.51 20.56 -4.18
N ALA A 11 23.71 21.12 -3.28
CA ALA A 11 22.73 20.37 -2.51
C ALA A 11 21.64 19.73 -3.39
N MET A 12 21.20 20.44 -4.44
CA MET A 12 20.23 19.90 -5.39
C MET A 12 20.83 18.76 -6.21
N LEU A 13 22.09 18.90 -6.64
CA LEU A 13 22.79 17.88 -7.42
C LEU A 13 23.11 16.62 -6.61
N ALA A 14 23.47 16.77 -5.34
CA ALA A 14 23.76 15.64 -4.44
C ALA A 14 22.51 14.89 -3.94
N SER A 15 21.33 15.52 -3.98
CA SER A 15 20.09 14.89 -3.53
C SER A 15 19.65 13.76 -4.46
N PRO A 16 19.07 12.65 -3.95
CA PRO A 16 18.44 11.64 -4.79
C PRO A 16 17.38 12.25 -5.72
N ARG A 17 17.18 11.67 -6.90
CA ARG A 17 16.10 12.09 -7.81
C ARG A 17 14.77 11.51 -7.38
N CYS A 18 13.70 12.27 -7.60
CA CYS A 18 12.34 11.87 -7.23
C CYS A 18 11.89 10.56 -7.88
N GLY A 19 12.16 10.37 -9.18
CA GLY A 19 11.85 9.13 -9.90
C GLY A 19 10.36 8.79 -10.05
N ALA A 20 9.42 9.67 -9.67
CA ALA A 20 8.00 9.44 -9.92
C ALA A 20 7.69 9.58 -11.42
N GLY A 21 6.74 8.79 -11.93
CA GLY A 21 6.30 8.92 -13.32
C GLY A 21 5.67 10.29 -13.58
N THR A 22 6.12 10.96 -14.63
CA THR A 22 5.55 12.24 -15.11
C THR A 22 4.51 11.99 -16.20
N ARG A 23 3.69 12.99 -16.51
CA ARG A 23 2.66 12.88 -17.57
C ARG A 23 3.23 12.60 -18.96
N SER A 24 4.49 12.97 -19.21
CA SER A 24 5.19 12.69 -20.46
C SER A 24 5.83 11.29 -20.51
N GLY A 25 5.60 10.44 -19.50
CA GLY A 25 6.10 9.05 -19.46
C GLY A 25 7.51 8.89 -18.89
N PHE A 26 8.21 9.99 -18.58
CA PHE A 26 9.56 9.93 -18.01
C PHE A 26 9.56 9.97 -16.48
N ALA A 27 10.66 9.51 -15.88
CA ALA A 27 10.89 9.64 -14.45
C ALA A 27 11.19 11.10 -14.06
N CYS A 28 10.67 11.54 -12.91
CA CYS A 28 10.87 12.90 -12.42
C CYS A 28 12.31 13.15 -11.97
N SER A 29 12.98 14.08 -12.64
CA SER A 29 14.37 14.49 -12.36
C SER A 29 14.51 15.56 -11.27
N ALA A 30 13.42 15.98 -10.62
CA ALA A 30 13.48 16.93 -9.51
C ALA A 30 14.18 16.30 -8.29
N PRO A 31 14.94 17.07 -7.49
CA PRO A 31 15.55 16.56 -6.27
C PRO A 31 14.47 16.14 -5.27
N ALA A 32 14.67 14.99 -4.62
CA ALA A 32 13.84 14.52 -3.53
C ALA A 32 13.96 15.45 -2.31
N VAL A 33 12.88 15.57 -1.55
CA VAL A 33 12.91 16.33 -0.29
C VAL A 33 13.77 15.57 0.72
N ARG A 34 14.60 16.28 1.50
CA ARG A 34 15.46 15.67 2.53
C ARG A 34 14.66 14.71 3.42
N GLY A 35 15.14 13.47 3.55
CA GLY A 35 14.50 12.42 4.35
C GLY A 35 13.26 11.80 3.70
N LYS A 36 12.95 12.11 2.44
CA LYS A 36 11.80 11.56 1.72
C LYS A 36 12.22 11.01 0.35
N PRO A 37 11.47 10.04 -0.19
CA PRO A 37 11.79 9.42 -1.48
C PRO A 37 11.41 10.29 -2.68
N ARG A 38 10.52 11.28 -2.53
CA ARG A 38 9.94 12.04 -3.65
C ARG A 38 10.14 13.55 -3.51
N CYS A 39 10.03 14.28 -4.62
CA CYS A 39 10.07 15.73 -4.64
C CYS A 39 8.77 16.34 -4.09
N ARG A 40 8.78 17.65 -3.83
CA ARG A 40 7.62 18.39 -3.31
C ARG A 40 6.34 18.17 -4.13
N MET A 41 6.48 18.10 -5.47
CA MET A 41 5.36 17.94 -6.41
C MET A 41 4.79 16.52 -6.47
N HIS A 42 5.56 15.51 -6.10
CA HIS A 42 5.16 14.10 -6.19
C HIS A 42 5.07 13.46 -4.80
N GLY A 43 4.49 14.16 -3.83
CA GLY A 43 4.22 13.62 -2.49
C GLY A 43 5.39 13.74 -1.50
N GLY A 44 6.34 14.65 -1.75
CA GLY A 44 7.42 14.98 -0.81
C GLY A 44 7.11 16.20 0.09
N ALA A 45 6.06 16.96 -0.19
CA ALA A 45 5.74 18.18 0.56
C ALA A 45 5.45 17.89 2.05
N ALA A 46 5.61 18.87 2.93
CA ALA A 46 5.13 18.72 4.32
C ALA A 46 3.61 18.48 4.30
N GLY A 47 3.13 17.55 5.13
CA GLY A 47 1.71 17.17 5.14
C GLY A 47 1.23 16.40 3.90
N SER A 48 2.12 15.98 2.99
CA SER A 48 1.75 15.12 1.86
C SER A 48 1.42 13.70 2.32
N GLY A 49 0.35 13.13 1.78
CA GLY A 49 -0.13 11.79 2.12
C GLY A 49 -1.40 11.84 2.98
N ALA A 50 -2.03 10.69 3.14
CA ALA A 50 -3.19 10.59 4.02
C ALA A 50 -2.75 10.71 5.49
N PRO A 51 -3.46 11.49 6.33
CA PRO A 51 -3.21 11.46 7.76
C PRO A 51 -3.53 10.08 8.33
N TRP A 52 -2.95 9.79 9.50
CA TRP A 52 -3.26 8.56 10.22
C TRP A 52 -4.77 8.47 10.51
N GLY A 53 -5.36 7.30 10.28
CA GLY A 53 -6.79 7.08 10.50
C GLY A 53 -7.72 7.69 9.44
N ASN A 54 -7.20 8.25 8.34
CA ASN A 54 -8.02 8.82 7.26
C ASN A 54 -9.09 7.83 6.77
N ARG A 55 -10.35 8.29 6.71
CA ARG A 55 -11.49 7.53 6.17
C ARG A 55 -11.90 7.95 4.76
N ASN A 56 -11.35 9.02 4.20
CA ASN A 56 -11.75 9.59 2.91
C ASN A 56 -11.45 8.65 1.72
N ALA A 57 -10.39 7.85 1.83
CA ALA A 57 -10.07 6.82 0.83
C ALA A 57 -10.94 5.56 0.96
N ARG A 58 -11.70 5.40 2.06
CA ARG A 58 -12.60 4.26 2.25
C ARG A 58 -13.81 4.43 1.32
N LYS A 59 -14.03 3.45 0.45
CA LYS A 59 -15.18 3.43 -0.47
C LYS A 59 -16.29 2.52 0.06
N HIS A 60 -16.02 1.22 0.10
CA HIS A 60 -16.99 0.18 0.52
C HIS A 60 -16.51 -0.63 1.75
N GLY A 61 -15.43 -0.20 2.40
CA GLY A 61 -14.93 -0.81 3.64
C GLY A 61 -14.31 -2.22 3.51
N ALA A 62 -14.35 -2.88 2.34
CA ALA A 62 -13.90 -4.27 2.22
C ALA A 62 -12.39 -4.49 2.44
N PHE A 63 -11.59 -3.43 2.37
CA PHE A 63 -10.15 -3.45 2.66
C PHE A 63 -9.81 -2.92 4.06
N THR A 64 -10.80 -2.77 4.93
CA THR A 64 -10.55 -2.47 6.35
C THR A 64 -9.99 -3.71 7.06
N ARG A 65 -9.23 -3.47 8.13
CA ARG A 65 -8.67 -4.54 8.96
C ARG A 65 -9.77 -5.46 9.51
N GLU A 66 -10.86 -4.88 9.99
CA GLU A 66 -12.06 -5.61 10.43
C GLU A 66 -12.59 -6.59 9.37
N ARG A 67 -12.77 -6.13 8.12
CA ARG A 67 -13.23 -6.99 7.01
C ARG A 67 -12.19 -8.03 6.57
N PHE A 68 -10.91 -7.79 6.79
CA PHE A 68 -9.88 -8.81 6.60
C PHE A 68 -9.96 -9.89 7.67
N ASP A 69 -10.09 -9.50 8.94
CA ASP A 69 -10.17 -10.42 10.08
C ASP A 69 -11.43 -11.28 10.00
N GLU A 70 -12.58 -10.68 9.64
CA GLU A 70 -13.85 -11.38 9.40
C GLU A 70 -13.72 -12.43 8.28
N ARG A 71 -13.15 -12.05 7.12
CA ARG A 71 -12.92 -13.01 6.02
C ARG A 71 -11.96 -14.12 6.40
N LYS A 72 -10.96 -13.84 7.25
CA LYS A 72 -10.02 -14.85 7.74
C LYS A 72 -10.74 -15.84 8.65
N ALA A 73 -11.59 -15.38 9.57
CA ALA A 73 -12.38 -16.22 10.45
C ALA A 73 -13.36 -17.12 9.68
N ILE A 74 -14.07 -16.55 8.70
CA ILE A 74 -14.99 -17.31 7.84
C ILE A 74 -14.25 -18.42 7.07
N ARG A 75 -13.06 -18.12 6.52
CA ARG A 75 -12.26 -19.13 5.82
C ARG A 75 -11.82 -20.26 6.74
N ALA A 76 -11.32 -19.94 7.93
CA ALA A 76 -10.93 -20.95 8.91
C ALA A 76 -12.10 -21.88 9.26
N LEU A 77 -13.29 -21.31 9.49
CA LEU A 77 -14.50 -22.09 9.76
C LEU A 77 -14.89 -23.00 8.59
N LEU A 78 -14.83 -22.49 7.35
CA LEU A 78 -15.14 -23.29 6.16
C LEU A 78 -14.15 -24.43 5.97
N ASP A 79 -12.86 -24.19 6.25
CA ASP A 79 -11.82 -25.22 6.18
C ASP A 79 -12.03 -26.31 7.24
N GLU A 80 -12.37 -25.94 8.48
CA GLU A 80 -12.72 -26.88 9.55
C GLU A 80 -13.97 -27.70 9.19
N THR A 81 -15.02 -27.03 8.71
CA THR A 81 -16.26 -27.69 8.30
C THR A 81 -15.99 -28.68 7.17
N ARG A 82 -15.15 -28.31 6.19
CA ARG A 82 -14.77 -29.20 5.09
C ARG A 82 -14.02 -30.44 5.59
N LYS A 83 -13.10 -30.30 6.54
CA LYS A 83 -12.37 -31.43 7.13
C LYS A 83 -13.32 -32.38 7.83
N LEU A 84 -14.22 -31.84 8.65
CA LEU A 84 -15.23 -32.63 9.36
C LEU A 84 -16.12 -33.42 8.39
N LEU A 85 -16.60 -32.78 7.32
CA LEU A 85 -17.41 -33.47 6.30
C LEU A 85 -16.64 -34.61 5.64
N VAL A 86 -15.36 -34.40 5.31
CA VAL A 86 -14.52 -35.47 4.73
C VAL A 86 -14.36 -36.63 5.70
N GLU A 87 -14.11 -36.36 6.99
CA GLU A 87 -14.02 -37.39 8.02
C GLU A 87 -15.32 -38.20 8.12
N MET A 88 -16.47 -37.52 8.15
CA MET A 88 -17.79 -38.18 8.22
C MET A 88 -18.09 -39.04 7.00
N THR A 89 -17.71 -38.59 5.79
CA THR A 89 -17.95 -39.35 4.56
C THR A 89 -16.91 -40.45 4.31
N SER A 90 -15.81 -40.46 5.05
CA SER A 90 -14.73 -41.46 4.91
C SER A 90 -14.80 -42.58 5.94
N ALA A 91 -15.67 -42.46 6.95
CA ALA A 91 -16.00 -43.56 7.86
C ALA A 91 -17.07 -44.44 7.21
N PRO A 92 -16.84 -45.75 6.97
CA PRO A 92 -17.88 -46.62 6.46
C PRO A 92 -18.98 -46.78 7.51
N ASP A 93 -20.22 -46.71 7.06
CA ASP A 93 -21.46 -46.85 7.81
C ASP A 93 -21.43 -48.08 8.73
N ALA A 94 -21.03 -47.89 9.99
CA ALA A 94 -21.09 -48.92 11.02
C ALA A 94 -22.53 -49.01 11.58
N SER A 95 -23.52 -49.27 10.72
CA SER A 95 -24.90 -49.55 11.14
C SER A 95 -25.74 -50.25 10.07
N ALA A 96 -25.20 -51.29 9.43
CA ALA A 96 -26.01 -52.32 8.78
C ALA A 96 -25.75 -53.65 9.51
N GLY A 97 -26.47 -53.87 10.60
CA GLY A 97 -26.48 -55.09 11.41
C GLY A 97 -27.80 -55.17 12.16
#